data_AF-A0AAD2FHC7-F1
#
_entry.id   AF-A0AAD2FHC7-F1
#
_cell.length_a   1.000
_cell.length_b   1.000
_cell.length_c   1.000
_cell.angle_alpha   90.00
_cell.angle_beta   90.00
_cell.angle_gamma   90.00
#
_symmetry.space_group_name_H-M   'P 1'
#
loop_
_entity.id
_entity.type
_entity.pdbx_description
1 polymer ?
#
loop_
_entity_poly.entity_id
_entity_poly.type
_entity_poly.pdbx_seq_one_letter_code
_entity_poly.pdbx_strand_id
1 'polypeptide(L)'
;MNQPQSAMTTTLKRGVTINPTVEVAEILSIYDYTPSEIAAAWYNEDDMDKITRRCFKVLQRMEECGGTKNHGQRHCTRGLEGHTTLGSISKKETRIASFVAVLDEQEKQWNENKDFDFQAISDAYRKTSSSSQMWAQVIGNQDRQAADAYLYEDEEEDVDVD
;
A
#
# COMPACT_ATOMS: atom_id res chain seq x y z
N MET A 1 -37.07 -24.58 41.68
CA MET A 1 -36.62 -23.26 41.21
C MET A 1 -35.09 -23.31 41.15
N ASN A 2 -34.54 -23.62 39.98
CA ASN A 2 -33.09 -23.59 39.75
C ASN A 2 -32.72 -22.24 39.15
N GLN A 3 -31.88 -21.47 39.84
CA GLN A 3 -31.25 -20.30 39.26
C GLN A 3 -30.07 -20.74 38.37
N PRO A 4 -29.81 -20.07 37.23
CA PRO A 4 -28.68 -20.39 36.39
C PRO A 4 -27.38 -19.87 37.02
N GLN A 5 -26.35 -20.71 37.06
CA GLN A 5 -25.00 -20.30 37.44
C GLN A 5 -24.42 -19.40 36.33
N SER A 6 -24.02 -18.20 36.71
CA SER A 6 -23.37 -17.21 35.84
C SER A 6 -22.03 -17.75 35.35
N ALA A 7 -21.89 -17.94 34.05
CA ALA A 7 -20.61 -18.28 33.42
C ALA A 7 -19.66 -17.09 33.55
N MET A 8 -18.58 -17.26 34.30
CA MET A 8 -17.48 -16.29 34.41
C MET A 8 -16.77 -16.18 33.06
N THR A 9 -17.15 -15.21 32.24
CA THR A 9 -16.40 -14.85 31.03
C THR A 9 -15.06 -14.26 31.45
N THR A 10 -14.00 -15.05 31.41
CA THR A 10 -12.65 -14.59 31.74
C THR A 10 -12.12 -13.77 30.56
N THR A 11 -12.31 -12.46 30.60
CA THR A 11 -11.73 -11.55 29.60
C THR A 11 -10.22 -11.53 29.81
N LEU A 12 -9.49 -12.33 29.04
CA LEU A 12 -8.03 -12.28 29.01
C LEU A 12 -7.61 -10.86 28.61
N LYS A 13 -7.03 -10.11 29.56
CA LYS A 13 -6.36 -8.83 29.28
C LYS A 13 -5.15 -9.14 28.41
N ARG A 14 -5.33 -9.05 27.08
CA ARG A 14 -4.21 -9.09 26.14
C ARG A 14 -3.42 -7.80 26.33
N GLY A 15 -2.28 -7.90 26.99
CA GLY A 15 -1.31 -6.81 27.11
C GLY A 15 -0.21 -7.01 26.08
N VAL A 16 0.13 -5.96 25.34
CA VAL A 16 1.34 -5.94 24.51
C VAL A 16 2.49 -5.50 25.42
N THR A 17 3.57 -6.28 25.45
CA THR A 17 4.81 -5.91 26.12
C THR A 17 5.88 -5.76 25.05
N ILE A 18 6.51 -4.58 24.99
CA ILE A 18 7.60 -4.31 24.06
C ILE A 18 8.90 -4.62 24.79
N ASN A 19 9.80 -5.37 24.13
CA ASN A 19 11.13 -5.61 24.67
C ASN A 19 11.87 -4.26 24.79
N PRO A 20 12.32 -3.84 25.99
CA PRO A 20 13.05 -2.59 26.17
C PRO A 20 14.46 -2.63 25.59
N THR A 21 14.95 -3.81 25.23
CA THR A 21 16.29 -4.01 24.68
C THR A 21 16.22 -3.92 23.16
N VAL A 22 16.91 -2.94 22.58
CA VAL A 22 17.06 -2.79 21.13
C VAL A 22 18.45 -3.27 20.75
N GLU A 23 18.53 -4.30 19.92
CA GLU A 23 19.76 -4.70 19.25
C GLU A 23 19.90 -3.88 17.98
N VAL A 24 21.02 -3.18 17.83
CA VAL A 24 21.33 -2.36 16.65
C VAL A 24 22.49 -2.99 15.92
N ALA A 25 22.30 -3.27 14.63
CA ALA A 25 23.36 -3.61 13.72
C ALA A 25 23.64 -2.39 12.82
N GLU A 26 24.90 -1.96 12.77
CA GLU A 26 25.30 -0.95 11.80
C GLU A 26 25.34 -1.60 10.42
N ILE A 27 24.62 -1.00 9.48
CA ILE A 27 24.65 -1.36 8.06
C ILE A 27 25.37 -0.27 7.29
N LEU A 28 26.04 -0.65 6.21
CA LEU A 28 26.70 0.32 5.33
C LEU A 28 25.66 1.25 4.72
N SER A 29 25.87 2.56 4.84
CA SER A 29 25.03 3.56 4.17
C SER A 29 25.22 3.44 2.66
N ILE A 30 24.15 3.58 1.88
CA ILE A 30 24.23 3.59 0.41
C ILE A 30 25.17 4.68 -0.13
N TYR A 31 25.35 5.78 0.62
CA TYR A 31 26.25 6.87 0.25
C TYR A 31 27.74 6.52 0.45
N ASP A 32 28.03 5.47 1.21
CA ASP A 32 29.38 4.99 1.49
C ASP A 32 29.78 3.82 0.56
N TYR A 33 28.91 3.44 -0.39
CA TYR A 33 29.19 2.35 -1.32
C TYR A 33 30.24 2.79 -2.35
N THR A 34 31.21 1.90 -2.59
CA THR A 34 32.11 2.04 -3.73
C THR A 34 31.36 1.86 -5.05
N PRO A 35 31.86 2.42 -6.18
CA PRO A 35 31.25 2.19 -7.49
C PRO A 35 31.09 0.70 -7.85
N SER A 36 32.02 -0.16 -7.42
CA SER A 36 31.92 -1.60 -7.60
C SER A 36 30.79 -2.24 -6.81
N GLU A 37 30.53 -1.78 -5.58
CA GLU A 37 29.43 -2.26 -4.75
C GLU A 37 28.09 -1.78 -5.28
N ILE A 38 28.01 -0.54 -5.79
CA ILE A 38 26.82 -0.03 -6.49
C ILE A 38 26.54 -0.86 -7.74
N ALA A 39 27.57 -1.20 -8.53
CA ALA A 39 27.41 -2.03 -9.72
C ALA A 39 27.00 -3.48 -9.38
N ALA A 40 27.44 -4.00 -8.23
CA ALA A 40 27.08 -5.32 -7.72
C ALA A 40 25.75 -5.35 -6.94
N ALA A 41 25.12 -4.20 -6.72
CA ALA A 41 23.81 -4.14 -6.08
C ALA A 41 22.75 -4.87 -6.91
N TRP A 42 21.66 -5.30 -6.26
CA TRP A 42 20.60 -6.07 -6.92
C TRP A 42 20.01 -5.37 -8.15
N TYR A 43 19.90 -4.04 -8.10
CA TYR A 43 19.55 -3.21 -9.25
C TYR A 43 20.44 -1.97 -9.27
N ASN A 44 21.16 -1.79 -10.38
CA ASN A 44 21.87 -0.54 -10.68
C ASN A 44 20.94 0.43 -11.43
N GLU A 45 21.43 1.64 -11.71
CA GLU A 45 20.67 2.69 -12.40
C GLU A 45 20.15 2.23 -13.77
N ASP A 46 20.98 1.56 -14.58
CA ASP A 46 20.59 1.05 -15.89
C ASP A 46 19.45 0.00 -15.80
N ASP A 47 19.49 -0.85 -14.78
CA ASP A 47 18.46 -1.88 -14.57
C ASP A 47 17.14 -1.24 -14.10
N MET A 48 17.21 -0.26 -13.21
CA MET A 48 16.04 0.53 -12.80
C MET A 48 15.41 1.26 -13.99
N ASP A 49 16.24 1.80 -14.88
CA ASP A 49 15.82 2.43 -16.12
C ASP A 49 15.10 1.45 -17.06
N LYS A 50 15.66 0.25 -17.26
CA LYS A 50 15.04 -0.81 -18.07
C LYS A 50 13.70 -1.26 -17.48
N ILE A 51 13.63 -1.44 -16.17
CA ILE A 51 12.40 -1.80 -15.45
C ILE A 51 11.34 -0.71 -15.68
N THR A 52 11.71 0.55 -15.46
CA THR A 52 10.82 1.71 -15.64
C THR A 52 10.28 1.79 -17.07
N ARG A 53 11.15 1.67 -18.08
CA ARG A 53 10.74 1.65 -19.49
C ARG A 53 9.81 0.49 -19.80
N ARG A 54 10.04 -0.69 -19.22
CA ARG A 54 9.16 -1.85 -19.38
C ARG A 54 7.78 -1.58 -18.79
N CYS A 55 7.69 -1.01 -17.59
CA CYS A 55 6.42 -0.63 -16.95
C CYS A 55 5.62 0.34 -17.83
N PHE A 56 6.26 1.39 -18.36
CA PHE A 56 5.59 2.34 -19.25
C PHE A 56 5.11 1.70 -20.57
N LYS A 57 5.88 0.77 -21.15
CA LYS A 57 5.42 0.03 -22.33
C LYS A 57 4.18 -0.81 -22.04
N VAL A 58 4.08 -1.42 -20.85
CA VAL A 58 2.90 -2.18 -20.44
C VAL A 58 1.69 -1.25 -20.31
N LEU A 59 1.87 -0.08 -19.69
CA LEU A 59 0.82 0.92 -19.55
C LEU A 59 0.31 1.44 -20.89
N GLN A 60 1.23 1.84 -21.77
CA GLN A 60 0.88 2.32 -23.10
C GLN A 60 0.05 1.29 -23.86
N ARG A 61 0.49 0.02 -23.84
CA ARG A 61 -0.23 -1.09 -24.47
C ARG A 61 -1.60 -1.35 -23.86
N MET A 62 -1.74 -1.20 -22.54
CA MET A 62 -3.01 -1.35 -21.84
C MET A 62 -4.00 -0.25 -22.25
N GLU A 63 -3.54 1.00 -22.31
CA GLU A 63 -4.37 2.16 -22.65
C GLU A 63 -4.76 2.18 -24.13
N GLU A 64 -3.86 1.78 -25.04
CA GLU A 64 -4.10 1.76 -26.49
C GLU A 64 -4.97 0.56 -26.94
N CYS A 65 -4.79 -0.62 -26.33
CA CYS A 65 -5.47 -1.86 -26.76
C CYS A 65 -6.70 -2.24 -25.92
N GLY A 66 -7.03 -1.47 -24.88
CA GLY A 66 -8.23 -1.66 -24.07
C GLY A 66 -8.26 -2.96 -23.25
N GLY A 67 -7.11 -3.59 -22.98
CA GLY A 67 -7.07 -4.85 -22.25
C GLY A 67 -5.67 -5.31 -21.83
N THR A 68 -5.63 -6.28 -20.90
CA THR A 68 -4.38 -6.87 -20.35
C THR A 68 -3.80 -8.02 -21.20
N LYS A 69 -4.52 -8.40 -22.26
CA LYS A 69 -4.12 -9.46 -23.20
C LYS A 69 -3.65 -8.81 -24.50
N ASN A 70 -2.36 -8.90 -24.76
CA ASN A 70 -1.79 -8.59 -26.07
C ASN A 70 -0.98 -9.80 -26.55
N HIS A 71 -1.28 -10.29 -27.76
CA HIS A 71 -0.60 -11.43 -28.39
C HIS A 71 -0.52 -12.70 -27.51
N GLY A 72 -1.55 -12.99 -26.71
CA GLY A 72 -1.59 -14.18 -25.85
C GLY A 72 -0.78 -14.07 -24.55
N GLN A 73 -0.02 -12.99 -24.33
CA GLN A 73 0.65 -12.74 -23.05
C GLN A 73 -0.26 -11.90 -22.14
N ARG A 74 -0.46 -12.38 -20.91
CA ARG A 74 -1.07 -11.60 -19.83
C ARG A 74 0.00 -10.73 -19.21
N HIS A 75 -0.14 -9.41 -19.31
CA HIS A 75 0.73 -8.49 -18.57
C HIS A 75 0.14 -8.22 -17.19
N CYS A 76 0.99 -8.28 -16.15
CA CYS A 76 0.61 -7.82 -14.82
C CYS A 76 0.53 -6.30 -14.82
N THR A 77 -0.64 -5.76 -14.50
CA THR A 77 -0.90 -4.32 -14.36
C THR A 77 -0.87 -3.86 -12.90
N ARG A 78 -0.66 -4.80 -11.99
CA ARG A 78 -0.69 -4.57 -10.55
C ARG A 78 0.49 -3.70 -10.13
N GLY A 79 0.25 -2.69 -9.30
CA GLY A 79 1.24 -1.68 -8.93
C GLY A 79 1.47 -0.60 -9.98
N LEU A 80 0.84 -0.69 -11.17
CA LEU A 80 0.92 0.31 -12.23
C LEU A 80 -0.37 1.15 -12.34
N GLU A 81 -1.39 0.86 -11.54
CA GLU A 81 -2.71 1.52 -11.58
C GLU A 81 -2.58 3.03 -11.45
N GLY A 82 -1.67 3.44 -10.56
CA GLY A 82 -1.40 4.84 -10.32
C GLY A 82 -0.55 5.53 -11.39
N HIS A 83 0.04 4.78 -12.31
CA HIS A 83 0.81 5.32 -13.43
C HIS A 83 -0.02 5.40 -14.73
N THR A 84 -1.24 4.87 -14.72
CA THR A 84 -2.22 5.15 -15.77
C THR A 84 -2.55 6.65 -15.82
N THR A 85 -3.02 7.12 -16.96
CA THR A 85 -3.44 8.52 -17.16
C THR A 85 -4.47 8.94 -16.12
N LEU A 86 -5.54 8.15 -15.95
CA LEU A 86 -6.59 8.42 -14.97
C LEU A 86 -6.09 8.27 -13.53
N GLY A 87 -5.30 7.25 -13.23
CA GLY A 87 -4.77 7.03 -11.87
C GLY A 87 -3.79 8.12 -11.44
N SER A 88 -2.98 8.63 -12.36
CA SER A 88 -2.06 9.74 -12.11
C SER A 88 -2.81 11.05 -11.84
N ILE A 89 -3.81 11.37 -12.69
CA ILE A 89 -4.68 12.54 -12.50
C ILE A 89 -5.42 12.44 -11.17
N SER A 90 -6.10 11.33 -10.90
CA SER A 90 -6.88 11.13 -9.68
C SER A 90 -6.03 11.25 -8.42
N LYS A 91 -4.82 10.67 -8.41
CA LYS A 91 -3.88 10.82 -7.28
C LYS A 91 -3.46 12.27 -7.08
N LYS A 92 -3.16 13.00 -8.15
CA LYS A 92 -2.77 14.41 -8.08
C LYS A 92 -3.92 15.27 -7.55
N GLU A 93 -5.11 15.12 -8.11
CA GLU A 93 -6.30 15.86 -7.70
C GLU A 93 -6.66 15.57 -6.25
N THR A 94 -6.65 14.31 -5.84
CA THR A 94 -6.94 13.94 -4.44
C THR A 94 -5.94 14.58 -3.48
N ARG A 95 -4.64 14.54 -3.81
CA ARG A 95 -3.61 15.21 -2.98
C ARG A 95 -3.87 16.70 -2.86
N ILE A 96 -4.11 17.38 -3.98
CA ILE A 96 -4.39 18.82 -3.98
C ILE A 96 -5.63 19.12 -3.15
N ALA A 97 -6.73 18.39 -3.36
CA ALA A 97 -7.97 18.57 -2.61
C ALA A 97 -7.76 18.35 -1.11
N SER A 98 -7.00 17.32 -0.72
CA SER A 98 -6.64 17.08 0.68
C SER A 98 -5.82 18.20 1.29
N PHE A 99 -4.84 18.74 0.56
CA PHE A 99 -4.05 19.88 1.04
C PHE A 99 -4.93 21.12 1.22
N VAL A 100 -5.73 21.47 0.21
CA VAL A 100 -6.64 22.62 0.27
C VAL A 100 -7.60 22.48 1.43
N ALA A 101 -8.25 21.32 1.61
CA ALA A 101 -9.20 21.10 2.70
C ALA A 101 -8.59 21.29 4.09
N VAL A 102 -7.33 20.88 4.27
CA VAL A 102 -6.60 21.09 5.55
C VAL A 102 -6.24 22.55 5.75
N LEU A 103 -5.70 23.21 4.72
CA LEU A 103 -5.29 24.61 4.80
C LEU A 103 -6.49 25.54 5.02
N ASP A 104 -7.60 25.30 4.34
CA ASP A 104 -8.83 26.07 4.51
C ASP A 104 -9.39 25.94 5.93
N GLU A 105 -9.37 24.74 6.52
CA GLU A 105 -9.82 24.52 7.90
C GLU A 105 -8.86 25.17 8.91
N GLN A 106 -7.55 25.12 8.67
CA GLN A 106 -6.56 25.81 9.49
C GLN A 106 -6.73 27.34 9.44
N GLU A 107 -6.91 27.91 8.25
CA GLU A 107 -7.13 29.35 8.06
C GLU A 107 -8.41 29.82 8.75
N LYS A 108 -9.49 29.04 8.62
CA LYS A 108 -10.74 29.30 9.34
C LYS A 108 -10.53 29.33 10.86
N GLN A 109 -9.82 28.36 11.42
CA GLN A 109 -9.56 28.32 12.87
C GLN A 109 -8.71 29.50 13.34
N TRP A 110 -7.69 29.91 12.56
CA TRP A 110 -6.89 31.10 12.85
C TRP A 110 -7.73 32.38 12.85
N ASN A 111 -8.59 32.56 11.86
CA ASN A 111 -9.42 33.76 11.74
C ASN A 111 -10.50 33.86 12.82
N GLU A 112 -10.98 32.72 13.32
CA GLU A 112 -11.99 32.68 14.40
C GLU A 112 -11.40 32.89 15.80
N ASN A 113 -10.07 33.00 15.94
CA ASN A 113 -9.35 33.21 17.20
C ASN A 113 -9.73 32.17 18.29
N LYS A 114 -10.01 30.93 17.84
CA LYS A 114 -10.38 29.78 18.69
C LYS A 114 -9.16 28.94 19.00
N ASP A 115 -9.25 28.14 20.06
CA ASP A 115 -8.31 27.04 20.30
C ASP A 115 -8.32 26.07 19.12
N PHE A 116 -7.17 25.48 18.82
CA PHE A 116 -7.00 24.56 17.69
C PHE A 116 -7.86 23.30 17.87
N ASP A 117 -8.77 23.08 16.92
CA ASP A 117 -9.57 21.84 16.82
C ASP A 117 -8.89 20.89 15.81
N PHE A 118 -8.05 20.01 16.35
CA PHE A 118 -7.36 19.00 15.56
C PHE A 118 -8.32 17.96 14.95
N GLN A 119 -9.46 17.71 15.59
CA GLN A 119 -10.43 16.75 15.10
C GLN A 119 -11.11 17.28 13.82
N ALA A 120 -11.46 18.57 13.80
CA ALA A 120 -12.01 19.23 12.63
C ALA A 120 -11.05 19.18 11.42
N ILE A 121 -9.75 19.42 11.63
CA ILE A 121 -8.71 19.30 10.58
C ILE A 121 -8.62 17.86 10.06
N SER A 122 -8.60 16.88 10.97
CA SER A 122 -8.59 15.45 10.60
C SER A 122 -9.82 15.07 9.79
N ASP A 123 -11.01 15.55 10.19
CA ASP A 123 -12.24 15.28 9.47
C ASP A 123 -12.29 15.96 8.10
N ALA A 124 -11.72 17.16 7.96
CA ALA A 124 -11.55 17.85 6.68
C ALA A 124 -10.66 17.03 5.72
N TYR A 125 -9.52 16.53 6.20
CA TYR A 125 -8.66 15.64 5.41
C TYR A 125 -9.40 14.35 5.02
N ARG A 126 -10.05 13.68 5.98
CA ARG A 126 -10.73 12.38 5.75
C ARG A 126 -11.83 12.47 4.70
N LYS A 127 -12.55 13.60 4.61
CA LYS A 127 -13.56 13.82 3.56
C LYS A 127 -12.98 13.66 2.15
N THR A 128 -11.74 14.07 1.95
CA THR A 128 -11.07 14.00 0.64
C THR A 128 -10.31 12.69 0.41
N SER A 129 -9.76 12.08 1.47
CA SER A 129 -8.88 10.91 1.37
C SER A 129 -9.57 9.55 1.59
N SER A 130 -10.83 9.54 2.05
CA SER A 130 -11.58 8.30 2.36
C SER A 130 -11.70 7.32 1.18
N SER A 131 -11.90 7.83 -0.04
CA SER A 131 -11.93 7.00 -1.26
C SER A 131 -10.60 6.31 -1.50
N SER A 132 -9.47 7.01 -1.30
CA SER A 132 -8.12 6.44 -1.44
C SER A 132 -7.88 5.34 -0.41
N GLN A 133 -8.34 5.54 0.83
CA GLN A 133 -8.23 4.51 1.87
C GLN A 133 -9.04 3.26 1.53
N MET A 134 -10.28 3.43 1.04
CA MET A 134 -11.11 2.31 0.60
C MET A 134 -10.44 1.53 -0.54
N TRP A 135 -9.93 2.23 -1.56
CA TRP A 135 -9.22 1.60 -2.66
C TRP A 135 -7.98 0.84 -2.21
N ALA A 136 -7.19 1.41 -1.28
CA ALA A 136 -6.03 0.74 -0.71
C ALA A 136 -6.42 -0.59 -0.02
N GLN A 137 -7.54 -0.61 0.71
CA GLN A 137 -8.04 -1.84 1.33
C GLN A 137 -8.48 -2.88 0.30
N VAL A 138 -9.18 -2.48 -0.76
CA VAL A 138 -9.59 -3.38 -1.83
C VAL A 138 -8.37 -3.99 -2.51
N ILE A 139 -7.40 -3.17 -2.89
CA ILE A 139 -6.16 -3.64 -3.52
C ILE A 139 -5.42 -4.58 -2.56
N GLY A 140 -5.19 -4.20 -1.31
CA GLY A 140 -4.51 -5.06 -0.34
C GLY A 140 -5.19 -6.42 -0.12
N ASN A 141 -6.52 -6.47 -0.15
CA ASN A 141 -7.25 -7.74 -0.06
C ASN A 141 -7.03 -8.64 -1.29
N GLN A 142 -6.95 -8.04 -2.48
CA GLN A 142 -6.62 -8.78 -3.71
C GLN A 142 -5.16 -9.27 -3.69
N ASP A 143 -4.22 -8.48 -3.14
CA ASP A 143 -2.81 -8.89 -2.98
C ASP A 143 -2.74 -10.14 -2.11
N ARG A 144 -3.42 -10.09 -0.97
CA ARG A 144 -3.50 -11.23 -0.05
C ARG A 144 -4.05 -12.48 -0.75
N GLN A 145 -5.17 -12.36 -1.47
CA GLN A 145 -5.76 -13.49 -2.18
C GLN A 145 -4.83 -14.09 -3.23
N ALA A 146 -4.11 -13.24 -3.98
CA ALA A 146 -3.15 -13.71 -4.97
C ALA A 146 -1.95 -14.42 -4.34
N ALA A 147 -1.46 -13.91 -3.20
CA ALA A 147 -0.39 -14.55 -2.44
C ALA A 147 -0.83 -15.89 -1.83
N ASP A 148 -2.04 -15.96 -1.29
CA ASP A 148 -2.62 -17.19 -0.75
C ASP A 148 -2.74 -18.25 -1.85
N ALA A 149 -3.28 -17.89 -3.02
CA ALA A 149 -3.38 -18.82 -4.15
C ALA A 149 -2.01 -19.38 -4.56
N TYR A 150 -0.98 -18.54 -4.63
CA TYR A 150 0.37 -18.98 -4.97
C TYR A 150 0.98 -19.95 -3.95
N LEU A 151 0.68 -19.79 -2.66
CA LEU A 151 1.23 -20.65 -1.60
C LEU A 151 0.56 -22.03 -1.51
N TYR A 152 -0.71 -22.14 -1.91
CA TYR A 152 -1.52 -23.35 -1.69
C TYR A 152 -1.95 -24.07 -2.99
N GLU A 153 -1.56 -23.58 -4.18
CA GLU A 153 -1.80 -24.28 -5.45
C GLU A 153 -0.75 -25.39 -5.77
N ASP A 154 0.38 -25.47 -5.04
CA ASP A 154 1.46 -26.46 -5.26
C ASP A 154 1.31 -27.77 -4.43
N GLU A 155 0.24 -27.96 -3.63
CA GLU A 155 0.03 -29.17 -2.80
C GLU A 155 -0.88 -30.24 -3.42
N GLU A 156 -1.51 -29.99 -4.57
CA GLU A 156 -2.34 -30.99 -5.28
C GLU A 156 -1.79 -31.30 -6.68
N GLU A 157 -0.80 -32.19 -6.78
CA GLU A 157 -0.64 -33.18 -7.88
C GLU A 157 0.69 -33.95 -7.74
N ASP A 158 0.75 -34.88 -6.80
CA ASP A 158 1.57 -36.09 -6.91
C ASP A 158 0.73 -37.27 -6.39
N VAL A 159 -0.36 -37.56 -7.12
CA VAL A 159 -1.05 -38.85 -6.97
C VAL A 159 -0.36 -39.80 -7.94
N ASP A 160 0.66 -40.49 -7.45
CA ASP A 160 1.25 -41.65 -8.12
C ASP A 160 0.12 -42.63 -8.48
N VAL A 161 -0.16 -42.77 -9.78
CA VAL A 161 -1.05 -43.82 -10.29
C VAL A 161 -0.18 -45.04 -10.59
N ASP A 162 -0.23 -46.02 -9.68
CA ASP A 162 0.32 -47.37 -9.83
C ASP A 162 -0.20 -48.12 -11.08
#